data_AF-A0A2G2FKW8-F1
#
_entry.id   AF-A0A2G2FKW8-F1
#
_cell.length_a   1.000
_cell.length_b   1.000
_cell.length_c   1.000
_cell.angle_alpha   90.00
_cell.angle_beta   90.00
_cell.angle_gamma   90.00
#
_symmetry.space_group_name_H-M   'P 1'
#
loop_
_entity.id
_entity.type
_entity.pdbx_description
1 polymer ?
#
loop_
_entity_poly.entity_id
_entity_poly.type
_entity_poly.pdbx_seq_one_letter_code
_entity_poly.pdbx_strand_id
1 'polypeptide(L)'
;MGKWANYLIIGAVISMIVPFILDYFELLNNHFFWPVLSVILITIGVLFHIINGIKNRSINAQTLILLSSVLIIVLGFSMVQLNIDFAEYILLAGMILVLIWLFTPNKKKQ
;
A
#
# COMPACT_ATOMS: atom_id res chain seq x y z
N MET A 1 18.93 -1.03 0.05
CA MET A 1 17.67 -1.71 -0.32
C MET A 1 16.46 -1.08 0.37
N GLY A 2 16.46 -0.87 1.69
CA GLY A 2 15.30 -0.26 2.39
C GLY A 2 14.83 1.12 1.90
N LYS A 3 15.75 2.01 1.46
CA LYS A 3 15.37 3.31 0.88
C LYS A 3 14.54 3.17 -0.40
N TRP A 4 14.93 2.24 -1.28
CA TRP A 4 14.20 1.94 -2.51
C TRP A 4 12.81 1.37 -2.23
N ALA A 5 12.69 0.50 -1.23
CA ALA A 5 11.40 -0.04 -0.79
C ALA A 5 10.45 1.08 -0.34
N ASN A 6 10.94 2.04 0.45
CA ASN A 6 10.16 3.23 0.84
C ASN A 6 9.74 4.07 -0.36
N TYR A 7 10.66 4.35 -1.30
CA TYR A 7 10.33 5.14 -2.48
C TYR A 7 9.28 4.47 -3.38
N LEU A 8 9.30 3.14 -3.49
CA LEU A 8 8.29 2.39 -4.22
C LEU A 8 6.92 2.47 -3.54
N ILE A 9 6.86 2.35 -2.21
CA ILE A 9 5.61 2.51 -1.45
C ILE A 9 5.06 3.94 -1.60
N ILE A 10 5.91 4.95 -1.44
CA ILE A 10 5.53 6.35 -1.63
C ILE A 10 5.05 6.58 -3.08
N GLY A 11 5.76 6.02 -4.07
CA GLY A 11 5.36 6.08 -5.47
C GLY A 11 4.00 5.43 -5.73
N ALA A 12 3.69 4.31 -5.07
CA ALA A 12 2.39 3.67 -5.15
C ALA A 12 1.27 4.58 -4.62
N VAL A 13 1.50 5.23 -3.47
CA VAL A 13 0.54 6.18 -2.88
C VAL A 13 0.37 7.42 -3.77
N ILE A 14 1.46 7.95 -4.34
CA ILE A 14 1.39 9.05 -5.31
C ILE A 14 0.58 8.61 -6.54
N SER A 15 0.84 7.42 -7.07
CA SER A 15 0.11 6.85 -8.21
C SER A 15 -1.39 6.69 -7.93
N MET A 16 -1.80 6.54 -6.67
CA MET A 16 -3.21 6.53 -6.28
C MET A 16 -3.82 7.93 -6.30
N ILE A 17 -3.10 8.94 -5.82
CA ILE A 17 -3.64 10.30 -5.62
C ILE A 17 -3.61 11.12 -6.92
N VAL A 18 -2.54 11.00 -7.71
CA VAL A 18 -2.35 11.75 -8.95
C VAL A 18 -3.53 11.66 -9.91
N PRO A 19 -4.11 10.47 -10.23
CA PRO A 19 -5.26 10.41 -11.12
C PRO A 19 -6.44 11.26 -10.64
N PHE A 20 -6.74 11.35 -9.33
CA PHE A 20 -7.83 12.22 -8.85
C PHE A 20 -7.56 13.69 -9.08
N ILE A 21 -6.30 14.11 -8.92
CA ILE A 21 -5.91 15.50 -9.18
C ILE A 21 -6.05 15.79 -10.67
N LEU A 22 -5.57 14.89 -11.54
CA LEU A 22 -5.66 15.07 -12.99
C LEU A 22 -7.10 15.02 -13.51
N ASP A 23 -7.93 14.16 -12.94
CA ASP A 23 -9.34 14.01 -13.30
C ASP A 23 -10.14 15.28 -12.95
N TYR A 24 -9.82 15.91 -11.80
CA TYR A 24 -10.40 17.21 -11.42
C TYR A 24 -10.14 18.32 -12.46
N PHE A 25 -9.04 18.25 -13.20
CA PHE A 25 -8.71 19.19 -14.27
C PHE A 25 -9.10 18.68 -15.68
N GLU A 26 -9.79 17.54 -15.78
CA GLU A 26 -10.12 16.88 -17.06
C GLU A 26 -8.88 16.54 -17.91
N LEU A 27 -7.72 16.35 -17.27
CA LEU A 27 -6.44 16.04 -17.93
C LEU A 27 -6.14 14.53 -17.97
N LEU A 28 -7.02 13.70 -17.42
CA LEU A 28 -6.79 12.28 -17.25
C LEU A 28 -7.20 11.48 -18.49
N ASN A 29 -6.22 11.08 -19.30
CA ASN A 29 -6.47 10.30 -20.53
C ASN A 29 -6.56 8.78 -20.31
N ASN A 30 -6.20 8.24 -19.13
CA ASN A 30 -6.16 6.79 -18.92
C ASN A 30 -6.44 6.41 -17.46
N HIS A 31 -7.64 5.91 -17.19
CA HIS A 31 -8.06 5.44 -15.85
C HIS A 31 -7.51 4.06 -15.49
N PHE A 32 -6.98 3.29 -16.43
CA PHE A 32 -6.47 1.93 -16.19
C PHE A 32 -5.00 1.91 -15.75
N PHE A 33 -4.18 2.81 -16.31
CA PHE A 33 -2.74 2.83 -16.07
C PHE A 33 -2.37 3.07 -14.60
N TRP A 34 -2.99 4.06 -13.96
CA TRP A 34 -2.64 4.47 -12.59
C TRP A 34 -2.92 3.40 -11.51
N PRO A 35 -4.09 2.73 -11.49
CA PRO A 35 -4.35 1.62 -10.58
C PRO A 35 -3.40 0.43 -10.78
N VAL A 36 -3.02 0.13 -12.03
CA VAL A 36 -2.08 -0.97 -12.30
C VAL A 36 -0.67 -0.59 -11.83
N LEU A 37 -0.24 0.64 -12.10
CA LEU A 37 1.05 1.14 -11.66
C LEU A 37 1.16 1.14 -10.13
N SER A 38 0.13 1.59 -9.41
CA SER A 38 0.12 1.57 -7.94
C SER A 38 0.26 0.14 -7.40
N VAL A 39 -0.47 -0.83 -7.96
CA VAL A 39 -0.40 -2.25 -7.56
C VAL A 39 1.01 -2.82 -7.77
N ILE A 40 1.62 -2.55 -8.92
CA ILE A 40 2.99 -3.03 -9.22
C ILE A 40 3.98 -2.43 -8.22
N LEU A 41 3.93 -1.10 -8.03
CA LEU A 41 4.85 -0.38 -7.15
C LEU A 41 4.72 -0.85 -5.70
N ILE A 42 3.49 -1.01 -5.18
CA ILE A 42 3.31 -1.45 -3.79
C ILE A 42 3.75 -2.88 -3.60
N THR A 43 3.47 -3.77 -4.55
CA THR A 43 3.83 -5.19 -4.46
C THR A 43 5.35 -5.34 -4.39
N ILE A 44 6.07 -4.65 -5.30
CA ILE A 44 7.55 -4.68 -5.32
C ILE A 44 8.11 -4.00 -4.06
N GLY A 45 7.56 -2.85 -3.66
CA GLY A 45 8.00 -2.12 -2.47
C GLY A 45 7.88 -2.94 -1.18
N VAL A 46 6.74 -3.61 -0.99
CA VAL A 46 6.50 -4.50 0.15
C VAL A 46 7.42 -5.72 0.11
N LEU A 47 7.58 -6.36 -1.06
CA LEU A 47 8.51 -7.49 -1.22
C LEU A 47 9.95 -7.11 -0.86
N PHE A 48 10.43 -5.95 -1.31
CA PHE A 48 11.76 -5.46 -0.96
C PHE A 48 11.92 -5.18 0.53
N HIS A 49 10.89 -4.66 1.20
CA HIS A 49 10.90 -4.52 2.65
C HIS A 49 10.97 -5.85 3.37
N ILE A 50 10.22 -6.85 2.91
CA ILE A 50 10.22 -8.18 3.50
C ILE A 50 11.59 -8.86 3.31
N ILE A 51 12.13 -8.85 2.09
CA ILE A 51 13.44 -9.45 1.80
C ILE A 51 14.54 -8.77 2.63
N ASN A 52 14.54 -7.44 2.69
CA ASN A 52 15.52 -6.68 3.46
C ASN A 52 15.35 -6.93 4.98
N GLY A 53 14.12 -7.04 5.48
CA GLY A 53 13.84 -7.32 6.88
C GLY A 53 14.24 -8.73 7.31
N ILE A 54 14.06 -9.73 6.44
CA ILE A 54 14.53 -11.10 6.67
C ILE A 54 16.07 -11.12 6.69
N LYS A 55 16.71 -10.50 5.69
CA LYS A 55 18.18 -10.44 5.59
C LYS A 55 18.82 -9.81 6.84
N ASN A 56 18.19 -8.80 7.41
CA ASN A 56 18.70 -8.07 8.57
C ASN A 56 18.12 -8.57 9.91
N ARG A 57 17.34 -9.66 9.92
CA ARG A 57 16.63 -10.19 11.11
C ARG A 57 15.83 -9.12 11.87
N SER A 58 15.29 -8.14 11.15
CA SER A 58 14.62 -6.97 11.70
C SER A 58 13.10 -6.98 11.50
N ILE A 59 12.58 -7.99 10.78
CA ILE A 59 11.13 -8.19 10.66
C ILE A 59 10.56 -8.62 12.02
N ASN A 60 9.49 -7.94 12.41
CA ASN A 60 8.64 -8.32 13.52
C ASN A 60 7.18 -8.37 13.05
N ALA A 61 6.30 -8.94 13.87
CA ALA A 61 4.88 -9.07 13.54
C ALA A 61 4.23 -7.70 13.23
N GLN A 62 4.61 -6.65 13.95
CA GLN A 62 4.03 -5.32 13.73
C GLN A 62 4.38 -4.73 12.36
N THR A 63 5.62 -4.86 11.91
CA THR A 63 6.06 -4.44 10.58
C THR A 63 5.31 -5.22 9.51
N LEU A 64 5.07 -6.52 9.72
CA LEU A 64 4.27 -7.33 8.79
C LEU A 64 2.82 -6.87 8.72
N ILE A 65 2.17 -6.63 9.87
CA ILE A 65 0.78 -6.14 9.90
C ILE A 65 0.69 -4.79 9.17
N LEU A 66 1.63 -3.87 9.40
CA LEU A 66 1.66 -2.57 8.72
C LEU A 66 1.90 -2.70 7.21
N LEU A 67 2.85 -3.53 6.78
CA LEU A 67 3.12 -3.74 5.35
C LEU A 67 1.92 -4.39 4.65
N SER A 68 1.28 -5.37 5.29
CA SER A 68 0.06 -6.00 4.79
C SER A 68 -1.11 -5.01 4.75
N SER A 69 -1.27 -4.14 5.76
CA SER A 69 -2.34 -3.15 5.77
C SER A 69 -2.18 -2.15 4.63
N VAL A 70 -0.96 -1.63 4.43
CA VAL A 70 -0.67 -0.72 3.30
C VAL A 70 -0.91 -1.43 1.97
N LEU A 71 -0.41 -2.66 1.79
CA LEU A 71 -0.62 -3.44 0.57
C LEU A 71 -2.11 -3.59 0.25
N ILE A 72 -2.91 -3.99 1.22
CA ILE A 72 -4.34 -4.24 1.07
C ILE A 72 -5.10 -2.94 0.78
N ILE A 73 -4.73 -1.82 1.42
CA ILE A 73 -5.34 -0.51 1.13
C ILE A 73 -5.06 -0.09 -0.31
N VAL A 74 -3.80 -0.14 -0.75
CA VAL A 74 -3.45 0.24 -2.13
C VAL A 74 -4.15 -0.66 -3.14
N LEU A 75 -4.19 -1.97 -2.87
CA LEU A 75 -4.84 -2.94 -3.74
C LEU A 75 -6.35 -2.73 -3.79
N GLY A 76 -7.03 -2.60 -2.65
CA GLY A 76 -8.47 -2.34 -2.59
C GLY A 76 -8.85 -1.05 -3.31
N PHE A 77 -8.08 0.01 -3.09
CA PHE A 77 -8.32 1.29 -3.77
C PHE A 77 -8.11 1.21 -5.29
N SER A 78 -7.06 0.53 -5.73
CA SER A 78 -6.80 0.32 -7.16
C SER A 78 -7.93 -0.52 -7.81
N MET A 79 -8.47 -1.49 -7.08
CA MET A 79 -9.62 -2.26 -7.53
C MET A 79 -10.92 -1.44 -7.59
N VAL A 80 -11.14 -0.53 -6.63
CA VAL A 80 -12.26 0.43 -6.67
C VAL A 80 -12.17 1.30 -7.93
N GLN A 81 -10.99 1.83 -8.25
CA GLN A 81 -10.79 2.63 -9.46
C GLN A 81 -11.04 1.84 -10.76
N LEU A 82 -10.82 0.53 -10.73
CA LEU A 82 -11.10 -0.37 -11.85
C LEU A 82 -12.55 -0.86 -11.88
N ASN A 83 -13.42 -0.36 -11.00
CA ASN A 83 -14.82 -0.79 -10.85
C ASN A 83 -14.97 -2.31 -10.65
N ILE A 84 -14.06 -2.91 -9.89
CA ILE A 84 -14.15 -4.32 -9.52
C ILE A 84 -15.12 -4.46 -8.34
N ASP A 85 -16.08 -5.37 -8.48
CA ASP A 85 -17.04 -5.67 -7.42
C ASP A 85 -16.35 -6.06 -6.12
N PHE A 86 -16.96 -5.68 -4.99
CA PHE A 86 -16.48 -5.99 -3.63
C PHE A 86 -15.11 -5.39 -3.24
N ALA A 87 -14.51 -4.54 -4.07
CA ALA A 87 -13.23 -3.88 -3.77
C ALA A 87 -13.26 -3.03 -2.49
N GLU A 88 -14.42 -2.48 -2.14
CA GLU A 88 -14.64 -1.72 -0.90
C GLU A 88 -14.40 -2.57 0.36
N TYR A 89 -14.72 -3.86 0.32
CA TYR A 89 -14.48 -4.77 1.46
C TYR A 89 -12.99 -5.06 1.64
N ILE A 90 -12.22 -5.08 0.55
CA ILE A 90 -10.76 -5.20 0.60
C ILE A 90 -10.18 -3.94 1.26
N LEU A 91 -10.64 -2.77 0.86
CA LEU A 91 -10.21 -1.50 1.44
C LEU A 91 -10.56 -1.43 2.94
N LEU A 92 -11.76 -1.87 3.31
CA LEU A 92 -12.19 -2.00 4.72
C LEU A 92 -11.28 -2.96 5.50
N ALA A 93 -10.94 -4.12 4.96
CA ALA A 93 -10.02 -5.06 5.59
C ALA A 93 -8.64 -4.43 5.82
N GLY A 94 -8.16 -3.63 4.86
CA GLY A 94 -6.93 -2.86 5.00
C GLY A 94 -6.99 -1.86 6.16
N MET A 95 -8.10 -1.12 6.27
CA MET A 95 -8.33 -0.18 7.38
C MET A 95 -8.41 -0.90 8.75
N ILE A 96 -9.07 -2.05 8.82
CA ILE A 96 -9.12 -2.87 10.03
C ILE A 96 -7.72 -3.31 10.46
N LEU A 97 -6.86 -3.70 9.52
CA LEU A 97 -5.47 -4.05 9.83
C LEU A 97 -4.67 -2.86 10.35
N VAL A 98 -4.92 -1.64 9.85
CA VAL A 98 -4.32 -0.41 10.42
C VAL A 98 -4.77 -0.20 11.86
N LEU A 99 -6.06 -0.40 12.16
CA LEU A 99 -6.58 -0.31 13.54
C LEU A 99 -5.91 -1.35 14.44
N ILE A 100 -5.85 -2.61 13.99
CA ILE A 100 -5.16 -3.69 14.72
C ILE A 100 -3.70 -3.30 14.98
N TRP A 101 -3.01 -2.76 13.98
CA TRP A 101 -1.63 -2.31 14.13
C TRP A 101 -1.49 -1.19 15.16
N LEU A 102 -2.37 -0.18 15.15
CA LEU A 102 -2.38 0.94 16.10
C LEU A 102 -2.59 0.47 17.54
N PHE A 103 -3.48 -0.50 17.76
CA PHE A 103 -3.80 -1.04 19.09
C PHE A 103 -2.84 -2.14 19.55
N THR A 104 -2.00 -2.69 18.67
CA THR A 104 -1.04 -3.71 19.06
C THR A 104 0.14 -3.06 19.81
N PRO A 105 0.36 -3.38 21.09
CA PRO A 105 1.42 -2.76 21.88
C PRO A 105 2.81 -3.09 21.31
N ASN A 106 3.59 -2.06 21.01
CA ASN A 106 4.96 -2.22 20.52
C ASN A 106 5.88 -2.49 21.71
N LYS A 107 6.31 -3.75 21.86
CA LYS A 107 7.18 -4.22 22.94
C LYS A 107 8.58 -3.55 22.99
N LYS A 108 8.87 -2.62 22.08
CA LYS A 108 10.10 -1.80 22.07
C LYS A 108 10.01 -0.46 22.82
N LYS A 109 8.97 -0.24 23.62
CA LYS A 109 8.89 0.89 24.56
C LYS A 109 9.05 0.38 26.00
N GLN A 110 10.27 -0.03 26.34
CA GLN A 110 10.87 0.00 27.68
C GLN A 110 12.38 -0.18 27.50
#